data_AF-A0A2V9L8I1-F1
#
_entry.id   AF-A0A2V9L8I1-F1
#
_cell.length_a   1.000
_cell.length_b   1.000
_cell.length_c   1.000
_cell.angle_alpha   90.00
_cell.angle_beta   90.00
_cell.angle_gamma   90.00
#
_symmetry.space_group_name_H-M   'P 1'
#
loop_
_entity.id
_entity.type
_entity.pdbx_description
1 polymer ?
#
loop_
_entity_poly.entity_id
_entity_poly.type
_entity_poly.pdbx_seq_one_letter_code
_entity_poly.pdbx_strand_id
1 'polypeptide(L)'
;MRILQSKKSKYYAAALAHFEDVKNCYQRARLDGQWDALVAEVRQAHQRKVGFMPGFERLVAGQEPSKEPSFLERARNRWLPRGS
;
A
#
# COMPACT_ATOMS: atom_id res chain seq x y z
N MET A 1 2.33 15.27 -4.31
CA MET A 1 2.02 13.87 -4.69
C MET A 1 0.64 13.78 -5.37
N ARG A 2 0.56 13.80 -6.71
CA ARG A 2 -0.71 13.88 -7.50
C ARG A 2 -1.32 12.53 -7.90
N ILE A 3 -0.68 11.41 -7.55
CA ILE A 3 -0.97 10.09 -8.11
C ILE A 3 -2.21 9.43 -7.47
N LEU A 4 -2.67 9.92 -6.32
CA LEU A 4 -3.79 9.35 -5.55
C LEU A 4 -5.16 10.06 -5.76
N GLN A 5 -5.26 10.96 -6.75
CA GLN A 5 -6.51 11.69 -7.06
C GLN A 5 -7.56 10.85 -7.82
N SER A 6 -7.20 9.70 -8.40
CA SER A 6 -8.18 8.85 -9.07
C SER A 6 -8.86 7.90 -8.08
N LYS A 7 -10.20 7.97 -7.99
CA LYS A 7 -11.12 7.01 -7.35
C LYS A 7 -11.05 5.59 -7.97
N LYS A 8 -9.91 5.15 -8.51
CA LYS A 8 -9.74 3.85 -9.14
C LYS A 8 -8.80 2.99 -8.28
N SER A 9 -9.37 2.05 -7.53
CA SER A 9 -8.65 1.05 -6.72
C SER A 9 -7.62 0.23 -7.50
N LYS A 10 -7.69 0.22 -8.85
CA LYS A 10 -6.75 -0.48 -9.73
C LYS A 10 -5.30 0.00 -9.60
N TYR A 11 -5.07 1.23 -9.14
CA TYR A 11 -3.73 1.80 -9.01
C TYR A 11 -3.07 1.56 -7.65
N TYR A 12 -3.79 0.99 -6.67
CA TYR A 12 -3.24 0.79 -5.33
C TYR A 12 -2.12 -0.25 -5.32
N ALA A 13 -2.21 -1.32 -6.11
CA ALA A 13 -1.13 -2.31 -6.21
C ALA A 13 0.16 -1.69 -6.78
N ALA A 14 0.05 -0.90 -7.86
CA ALA A 14 1.20 -0.20 -8.44
C ALA A 14 1.77 0.86 -7.48
N ALA A 15 0.90 1.58 -6.75
CA ALA A 15 1.34 2.54 -5.75
C ALA A 15 2.12 1.85 -4.61
N LEU A 16 1.67 0.69 -4.12
CA LEU A 16 2.37 -0.08 -3.10
C LEU A 16 3.74 -0.55 -3.59
N ALA A 17 3.84 -1.11 -4.80
CA ALA A 17 5.12 -1.51 -5.38
C ALA A 17 6.10 -0.34 -5.52
N HIS A 18 5.60 0.85 -5.90
CA HIS A 18 6.43 2.06 -5.90
C HIS A 18 6.89 2.46 -4.49
N PHE A 19 6.03 2.33 -3.47
CA PHE A 19 6.44 2.60 -2.09
C PHE A 19 7.48 1.59 -1.57
N GLU A 20 7.49 0.34 -2.05
CA GLU A 20 8.53 -0.64 -1.72
C GLU A 20 9.89 -0.24 -2.29
N ASP A 21 9.93 0.18 -3.55
CA ASP A 21 11.15 0.67 -4.19
C ASP A 21 11.69 1.93 -3.50
N VAL A 22 10.78 2.85 -3.17
CA VAL A 22 11.11 4.06 -2.39
C VAL A 22 11.66 3.68 -1.02
N LYS A 23 11.00 2.77 -0.27
CA LYS A 23 11.50 2.29 1.02
C LYS A 23 12.92 1.75 0.91
N ASN A 24 13.17 0.88 -0.07
CA ASN A 24 14.50 0.32 -0.32
C ASN A 24 15.53 1.41 -0.64
N CYS A 25 15.17 2.41 -1.45
CA CYS A 25 16.04 3.54 -1.74
C CYS A 25 16.40 4.34 -0.47
N TYR A 26 15.42 4.66 0.37
CA TYR A 26 15.66 5.37 1.64
C TYR A 26 16.53 4.55 2.61
N GLN A 27 16.28 3.24 2.72
CA GLN A 27 17.08 2.35 3.56
C GLN A 27 18.53 2.23 3.06
N ARG A 28 18.73 2.10 1.75
CA ARG A 28 20.07 2.07 1.14
C ARG A 28 20.83 3.38 1.34
N ALA A 29 20.11 4.50 1.35
CA ALA A 29 20.67 5.81 1.62
C ALA A 29 20.88 6.11 3.13
N ARG A 30 20.49 5.22 4.05
CA ARG A 30 20.49 5.45 5.52
C ARG A 30 19.68 6.69 5.91
N LEU A 31 18.60 6.96 5.17
CA LEU A 31 17.70 8.10 5.38
C LEU A 31 16.41 7.66 6.07
N ASP A 32 16.54 6.84 7.11
CA ASP A 32 15.43 6.22 7.82
C ASP A 32 14.47 7.27 8.43
N GLY A 33 15.01 8.41 8.87
CA GLY A 33 14.20 9.52 9.37
C GLY A 33 13.36 10.22 8.31
N GLN A 34 13.84 10.29 7.06
CA GLN A 34 13.04 10.86 5.96
C GLN A 34 11.96 9.87 5.49
N TRP A 35 12.25 8.57 5.57
CA TRP A 35 11.24 7.54 5.35
C TRP A 35 10.11 7.63 6.39
N ASP A 36 10.42 7.81 7.68
CA ASP A 36 9.40 7.96 8.73
C ASP A 36 8.54 9.22 8.52
N ALA A 37 9.16 10.35 8.16
CA ALA A 37 8.44 11.58 7.82
C ALA A 37 7.47 11.38 6.65
N LEU A 38 7.92 10.70 5.59
CA LEU A 38 7.07 10.36 4.43
C LEU A 38 5.90 9.45 4.84
N VAL A 39 6.14 8.47 5.71
CA VAL A 39 5.09 7.58 6.24
C VAL A 39 4.05 8.37 7.02
N ALA A 40 4.47 9.31 7.86
CA ALA A 40 3.57 10.17 8.62
C ALA A 40 2.70 11.04 7.70
N GLU A 41 3.28 11.63 6.65
CA GLU A 41 2.54 12.41 5.64
C GLU A 41 1.52 11.54 4.90
N VAL A 42 1.90 10.33 4.47
CA VAL A 42 0.98 9.41 3.78
C VAL A 42 -0.16 8.98 4.72
N ARG A 43 0.12 8.70 5.99
CA ARG A 43 -0.91 8.40 6.99
C ARG A 43 -1.90 9.57 7.14
N GLN A 44 -1.42 10.79 7.31
CA GLN A 44 -2.28 11.98 7.45
C GLN A 44 -3.14 12.23 6.18
N ALA A 45 -2.51 12.14 5.00
CA ALA A 45 -3.18 12.44 3.73
C ALA A 45 -4.15 11.33 3.28
N HIS A 46 -3.90 10.07 3.67
CA HIS A 46 -4.59 8.90 3.12
C HIS A 46 -5.25 7.98 4.14
N GLN A 47 -5.27 8.33 5.44
CA GLN A 47 -5.94 7.56 6.50
C GLN A 47 -7.40 7.16 6.17
N ARG A 48 -8.13 7.98 5.42
CA ARG A 48 -9.53 7.69 5.02
C ARG A 48 -9.65 6.65 3.89
N LYS A 49 -8.55 6.25 3.23
CA LYS A 49 -8.53 5.23 2.17
C LYS A 49 -8.33 3.84 2.77
N VAL A 50 -9.39 3.30 3.35
CA VAL A 50 -9.43 1.95 3.97
C VAL A 50 -9.01 0.81 3.04
N GLY A 51 -9.09 0.98 1.71
CA GLY A 51 -8.62 -0.02 0.73
C GLY A 51 -7.13 0.05 0.38
N PHE A 52 -6.42 1.11 0.82
CA PHE A 52 -4.99 1.34 0.54
C PHE A 52 -4.15 1.24 1.82
N MET A 53 -4.64 1.84 2.91
CA MET A 53 -3.92 1.92 4.19
C MET A 53 -3.45 0.56 4.73
N PRO A 54 -4.24 -0.53 4.71
CA PRO A 54 -3.78 -1.82 5.24
C PRO A 54 -2.54 -2.37 4.51
N GLY A 55 -2.50 -2.23 3.18
CA GLY A 55 -1.34 -2.67 2.39
C GLY A 55 -0.13 -1.79 2.63
N PHE A 56 -0.34 -0.48 2.79
CA PHE A 56 0.72 0.47 3.10
C PHE A 56 1.30 0.24 4.50
N GLU A 57 0.48 -0.02 5.52
CA GLU A 57 0.94 -0.29 6.88
C GLU A 57 1.74 -1.58 6.99
N ARG A 58 1.37 -2.64 6.24
CA ARG A 58 2.17 -3.88 6.19
C ARG A 58 3.55 -3.65 5.58
N LEU A 59 3.62 -2.87 4.50
CA LEU A 59 4.88 -2.44 3.89
C LEU A 59 5.77 -1.68 4.87
N VAL A 60 5.19 -0.71 5.60
CA VAL A 60 5.91 0.07 6.64
C VAL A 60 6.41 -0.85 7.75
N ALA A 61 5.58 -1.77 8.23
CA ALA A 61 5.93 -2.74 9.26
C ALA A 61 7.01 -3.75 8.83
N GLY A 62 7.46 -3.73 7.56
CA GLY A 62 8.47 -4.65 7.06
C GLY A 62 7.97 -6.09 6.94
N GLN A 63 6.65 -6.30 6.99
CA GLN A 63 6.07 -7.55 6.55
C GLN A 63 6.15 -7.53 5.03
N GLU A 64 7.05 -8.36 4.47
CA GLU A 64 7.05 -8.64 3.04
C GLU A 64 5.63 -8.93 2.59
N PRO A 65 5.19 -8.40 1.42
CA PRO A 65 3.85 -8.65 0.92
C PRO A 65 3.74 -10.15 0.61
N SER A 66 3.34 -10.93 1.61
CA SER A 66 2.92 -12.32 1.43
C SER A 66 1.69 -12.28 0.52
N LYS A 67 1.93 -12.28 -0.80
CA LYS A 67 0.95 -12.40 -1.90
C LYS A 67 -0.44 -11.95 -1.47
N GLU A 68 -0.57 -10.70 -1.05
CA GLU A 68 -1.89 -10.25 -0.63
C GLU A 68 -2.73 -10.12 -1.88
N PRO A 69 -3.88 -10.82 -1.97
CA PRO A 69 -4.70 -10.79 -3.16
C PRO A 69 -5.05 -9.32 -3.44
N SER A 70 -4.77 -8.88 -4.67
CA SER A 70 -5.13 -7.54 -5.13
C SER A 70 -6.60 -7.24 -4.83
N PHE A 71 -7.01 -5.97 -4.78
CA PHE A 71 -8.43 -5.63 -4.56
C PHE A 71 -9.40 -6.40 -5.48
N LEU A 72 -8.99 -6.64 -6.73
CA LEU A 72 -9.71 -7.50 -7.69
C LEU A 72 -9.84 -8.96 -7.23
N GLU A 73 -8.80 -9.50 -6.61
CA GLU A 73 -8.72 -10.88 -6.14
C GLU A 73 -9.43 -11.06 -4.79
N ARG A 74 -9.43 -10.01 -3.94
CA ARG A 74 -10.28 -9.89 -2.75
C ARG A 74 -11.76 -9.72 -3.10
N ALA A 75 -12.08 -8.89 -4.09
CA ALA A 75 -13.43 -8.76 -4.62
C ALA A 75 -13.88 -10.09 -5.23
N ARG A 76 -13.04 -10.75 -6.03
CA ARG A 76 -13.32 -12.09 -6.55
C ARG A 76 -13.59 -13.11 -5.44
N ASN A 77 -12.76 -13.16 -4.39
CA ASN A 77 -12.99 -14.03 -3.23
C ASN A 77 -14.26 -13.70 -2.43
N ARG A 78 -14.78 -12.48 -2.54
CA ARG A 78 -16.03 -12.06 -1.89
C ARG A 78 -17.27 -12.42 -2.72
N TRP A 79 -17.12 -12.60 -4.04
CA TRP A 79 -18.21 -12.90 -4.99
C TRP A 79 -18.26 -14.39 -5.35
N LEU A 80 -17.21 -15.17 -5.06
CA LEU A 80 -17.30 -16.63 -5.08
C LEU A 80 -18.19 -17.06 -3.91
N PRO A 81 -19.33 -17.74 -4.16
CA PRO A 81 -20.12 -18.30 -3.08
C PRO A 81 -19.23 -19.25 -2.28
N ARG A 82 -19.30 -19.15 -0.95
CA ARG A 82 -18.83 -20.23 -0.08
C ARG A 82 -19.79 -21.40 -0.31
N GLY A 83 -19.42 -22.35 -1.16
CA GLY A 83 -20.15 -23.59 -1.41
C GLY A 83 -19.39 -24.40 -2.46
N SER A 84 -19.05 -25.67 -2.25
CA SER A 84 -19.50 -26.66 -1.27
C SER A 84 -18.36 -27.57 -0.85
#